data_AF-G4ZZI6-F1
#
_entry.id   AF-G4ZZI6-F1
#
_cell.length_a   1.000
_cell.length_b   1.000
_cell.length_c   1.000
_cell.angle_alpha   90.00
_cell.angle_beta   90.00
_cell.angle_gamma   90.00
#
_symmetry.space_group_name_H-M   'P 1'
#
loop_
_entity.id
_entity.type
_entity.pdbx_description
1 polymer ?
#
loop_
_entity_poly.entity_id
_entity_poly.type
_entity_poly.pdbx_seq_one_letter_code
_entity_poly.pdbx_strand_id
1 'polypeptide(L)'
;MEARQCTEEQLSQQEVRRLTCEAMAARRFPPVVQYPEKQRGAPLLSALFSWPVIVWVPECLQASKKPFCAMPSCSCTPRLKEYKQRVVEEVDTKCHLLYTKYQCTGESTGCFSTVSPAYLQREPQLVVHFPYVLTKKYGLSKELMEMVHEGVISPHGLSRTIDNLKRRR
;
A
#
# COMPACT_ATOMS: atom_id res chain seq x y z
N MET A 1 38.42 3.91 3.36
CA MET A 1 37.42 2.99 3.95
C MET A 1 36.12 3.24 3.19
N GLU A 2 35.97 2.59 2.04
CA GLU A 2 34.80 2.79 1.16
C GLU A 2 33.59 2.10 1.79
N ALA A 3 32.56 2.89 2.07
CA ALA A 3 31.28 2.39 2.53
C ALA A 3 30.72 1.44 1.46
N ARG A 4 30.69 0.14 1.77
CA ARG A 4 29.93 -0.84 0.99
C ARG A 4 28.51 -0.30 0.88
N GLN A 5 28.10 0.07 -0.33
CA GLN A 5 26.71 0.26 -0.67
C GLN A 5 26.01 -1.05 -0.32
N CYS A 6 25.26 -1.05 0.78
CA CYS A 6 24.39 -2.16 1.15
C CYS A 6 23.31 -2.17 0.06
N THR A 7 23.49 -3.03 -0.93
CA THR A 7 22.55 -3.25 -2.03
C THR A 7 21.17 -3.40 -1.40
N GLU A 8 20.25 -2.47 -1.68
CA GLU A 8 18.88 -2.53 -1.17
C GLU A 8 18.31 -3.91 -1.54
N GLU A 9 18.21 -4.82 -0.58
CA GLU A 9 17.88 -6.23 -0.80
C GLU A 9 16.45 -6.35 -1.31
N GLN A 10 16.26 -6.24 -2.62
CA GLN A 10 14.99 -6.48 -3.27
C GLN A 10 14.58 -7.93 -3.04
N LEU A 11 13.32 -8.14 -2.66
CA LEU A 11 12.75 -9.47 -2.55
C LEU A 11 12.79 -10.17 -3.92
N SER A 12 12.99 -11.48 -3.95
CA SER A 12 12.94 -12.21 -5.22
C SER A 12 11.54 -12.12 -5.85
N GLN A 13 11.45 -12.14 -7.17
CA GLN A 13 10.15 -12.12 -7.86
C GLN A 13 9.24 -13.29 -7.47
N GLN A 14 9.83 -14.45 -7.17
CA GLN A 14 9.10 -15.59 -6.66
C GLN A 14 8.48 -15.29 -5.29
N GLU A 15 9.23 -14.64 -4.40
CA GLU A 15 8.76 -14.29 -3.06
C GLU A 15 7.69 -13.20 -3.10
N VAL A 16 7.87 -12.17 -3.94
CA VAL A 16 6.85 -11.13 -4.18
C VAL A 16 5.54 -11.76 -4.65
N ARG A 17 5.60 -12.68 -5.63
CA ARG A 17 4.43 -13.41 -6.11
C ARG A 17 3.79 -14.26 -5.01
N ARG A 18 4.60 -15.01 -4.25
CA ARG A 18 4.13 -15.89 -3.17
C ARG A 18 3.34 -15.09 -2.12
N LEU A 19 3.94 -14.02 -1.58
CA LEU A 19 3.34 -13.16 -0.57
C LEU A 19 2.06 -12.46 -1.08
N THR A 20 2.07 -12.00 -2.34
CA THR A 20 0.90 -11.36 -2.95
C THR A 20 -0.26 -12.35 -3.12
N CYS A 21 0.00 -13.56 -3.61
CA CYS A 21 -1.02 -14.60 -3.74
C CYS A 21 -1.57 -15.06 -2.38
N GLU A 22 -0.72 -15.18 -1.37
CA GLU A 22 -1.12 -15.52 0.01
C GLU A 22 -2.06 -14.46 0.59
N ALA A 23 -1.71 -13.17 0.45
CA ALA A 23 -2.55 -12.07 0.90
C ALA A 23 -3.90 -12.01 0.17
N MET A 24 -3.91 -12.29 -1.15
CA MET A 24 -5.12 -12.40 -1.96
C MET A 24 -6.03 -13.57 -1.54
N ALA A 25 -5.44 -14.72 -1.23
CA ALA A 25 -6.18 -15.89 -0.77
C ALA A 25 -6.83 -15.62 0.60
N ALA A 26 -6.05 -15.07 1.53
CA ALA A 26 -6.46 -14.74 2.89
C ALA A 26 -7.30 -13.46 3.01
N ARG A 27 -7.58 -12.76 1.90
CA ARG A 27 -8.29 -11.46 1.89
C ARG A 27 -7.73 -10.47 2.91
N ARG A 28 -6.41 -10.29 2.93
CA ARG A 28 -5.72 -9.38 3.86
C ARG A 28 -5.96 -7.93 3.48
N PHE A 29 -7.14 -7.42 3.85
CA PHE A 29 -7.48 -6.01 3.80
C PHE A 29 -8.21 -5.60 5.09
N PRO A 30 -7.82 -4.49 5.75
CA PRO A 30 -6.74 -3.57 5.41
C PRO A 30 -5.34 -4.22 5.39
N PRO A 31 -4.36 -3.65 4.68
CA PRO A 31 -3.00 -4.18 4.67
C PRO A 31 -2.37 -4.09 6.06
N VAL A 32 -1.60 -5.12 6.44
CA VAL A 32 -0.90 -5.18 7.73
C VAL A 32 0.60 -5.33 7.47
N VAL A 33 1.42 -4.64 8.26
CA VAL A 33 2.88 -4.76 8.23
C VAL A 33 3.29 -6.14 8.73
N GLN A 34 3.99 -6.89 7.87
CA GLN A 34 4.57 -8.19 8.20
C GLN A 34 6.02 -7.99 8.61
N TYR A 35 6.25 -8.09 9.91
CA TYR A 35 7.58 -7.99 10.47
C TYR A 35 8.32 -9.34 10.39
N PRO A 36 9.63 -9.35 10.10
CA PRO A 36 10.39 -10.59 10.02
C PRO A 36 10.36 -11.43 11.30
N GLU A 37 10.37 -10.80 12.48
CA GLU A 37 10.32 -11.49 13.77
C GLU A 37 9.00 -12.22 14.03
N LYS A 38 7.93 -11.87 13.31
CA LYS A 38 6.64 -12.56 13.40
C LYS A 38 6.58 -13.83 12.53
N GLN A 39 7.53 -14.05 11.64
CA GLN A 39 7.60 -15.28 10.84
C GLN A 39 8.07 -16.43 11.71
N ARG A 40 7.11 -17.30 12.09
CA ARG A 40 7.43 -18.54 12.82
C ARG A 40 8.28 -19.45 11.91
N GLY A 41 9.45 -19.86 12.40
CA GLY A 41 10.34 -20.79 11.70
C GLY A 41 11.40 -20.13 10.82
N ALA A 42 11.75 -18.85 11.05
CA ALA A 42 12.88 -18.22 10.38
C ALA A 42 14.16 -19.05 10.61
N PRO A 43 14.76 -19.64 9.56
CA PRO A 43 15.84 -20.62 9.72
C PRO A 43 17.18 -19.96 10.13
N LEU A 44 17.30 -18.64 9.96
CA LEU A 44 18.52 -17.87 10.22
C LEU A 44 18.18 -16.56 10.92
N LEU A 45 18.99 -16.18 11.93
CA LEU A 45 18.86 -14.88 12.61
C LEU A 45 19.03 -13.69 11.65
N SER A 46 19.74 -13.87 10.53
CA SER A 46 19.88 -12.84 9.50
C SER A 46 18.53 -12.40 8.92
N ALA A 47 17.53 -13.28 8.88
CA ALA A 47 16.19 -12.93 8.40
C ALA A 47 15.52 -11.85 9.27
N LEU A 48 15.88 -11.75 10.55
CA LEU A 48 15.35 -10.72 11.46
C LEU A 48 15.78 -9.30 11.09
N PHE A 49 16.85 -9.15 10.31
CA PHE A 49 17.34 -7.85 9.84
C PHE A 49 16.75 -7.43 8.49
N SER A 50 15.91 -8.27 7.87
CA SER A 50 15.21 -7.90 6.64
C SER A 50 14.17 -6.81 6.89
N TRP A 51 13.83 -6.04 5.86
CA TRP A 51 12.81 -5.00 6.01
C TRP A 51 11.40 -5.61 6.11
N PRO A 52 10.52 -5.06 6.96
CA PRO A 52 9.12 -5.45 6.99
C PRO A 52 8.44 -5.36 5.63
N VAL A 53 7.44 -6.19 5.40
CA VAL A 53 6.71 -6.26 4.13
C VAL A 53 5.26 -5.85 4.31
N ILE A 54 4.78 -4.97 3.43
CA ILE A 54 3.37 -4.60 3.30
C ILE A 54 2.87 -5.10 1.95
N VAL A 55 1.81 -5.89 1.95
CA VAL A 55 1.21 -6.43 0.72
C VAL A 55 -0.06 -5.68 0.39
N TRP A 56 -0.06 -4.93 -0.71
CA TRP A 56 -1.19 -4.12 -1.18
C TRP A 56 -1.97 -4.86 -2.27
N VAL A 57 -3.11 -5.43 -1.87
CA VAL A 57 -3.98 -6.27 -2.71
C VAL A 57 -5.45 -5.83 -2.60
N PRO A 58 -5.80 -4.59 -2.98
CA PRO A 58 -7.15 -4.05 -2.83
C PRO A 58 -8.22 -4.86 -3.57
N GLU A 59 -7.84 -5.55 -4.65
CA GLU A 59 -8.74 -6.41 -5.43
C GLU A 59 -9.32 -7.58 -4.62
N CYS A 60 -8.78 -7.90 -3.43
CA CYS A 60 -9.36 -8.91 -2.55
C CYS A 60 -10.71 -8.50 -1.92
N LEU A 61 -11.04 -7.20 -1.94
CA LEU A 61 -12.35 -6.66 -1.54
C LEU A 61 -13.44 -6.97 -2.57
N GLN A 62 -13.07 -7.14 -3.83
CA GLN A 62 -14.02 -7.42 -4.90
C GLN A 62 -14.54 -8.85 -4.76
N ALA A 63 -15.86 -9.04 -4.87
CA ALA A 63 -16.48 -10.36 -4.75
C ALA A 63 -15.89 -11.39 -5.75
N SER A 64 -15.54 -10.91 -6.96
CA SER A 64 -14.90 -11.70 -8.02
C SER A 64 -13.39 -11.91 -7.81
N LYS A 65 -12.78 -11.23 -6.84
CA LYS A 65 -11.32 -11.10 -6.66
C LYS A 65 -10.59 -10.60 -7.92
N LYS A 66 -11.31 -9.89 -8.80
CA LYS A 66 -10.77 -9.31 -10.03
C LYS A 66 -10.59 -7.80 -9.83
N PRO A 67 -9.50 -7.21 -10.33
CA PRO A 67 -9.30 -5.77 -10.31
C PRO A 67 -10.31 -5.05 -11.23
N PHE A 68 -10.64 -3.81 -10.89
CA PHE A 68 -11.27 -2.88 -11.84
C PHE A 68 -10.21 -2.21 -12.73
N CYS A 69 -10.60 -1.76 -13.92
CA CYS A 69 -9.71 -0.99 -14.79
C CYS A 69 -9.60 0.46 -14.33
N ALA A 70 -8.39 1.02 -14.20
CA ALA A 70 -8.21 2.45 -13.87
C ALA A 70 -8.17 3.37 -15.10
N MET A 71 -8.29 2.83 -16.32
CA MET A 71 -8.32 3.65 -17.53
C MET A 71 -9.64 4.44 -17.61
N PRO A 72 -9.62 5.71 -18.05
CA PRO A 72 -10.83 6.51 -18.22
C PRO A 72 -11.82 5.77 -19.10
N SER A 73 -13.08 5.71 -18.65
CA SER A 73 -14.19 5.12 -19.40
C SER A 73 -14.04 3.63 -19.79
N CYS A 74 -13.07 2.87 -19.22
CA CYS A 74 -13.00 1.41 -19.43
C CYS A 74 -13.72 0.64 -18.31
N SER A 75 -14.53 -0.34 -18.71
CA SER A 75 -15.18 -1.35 -17.85
C SER A 75 -14.57 -2.75 -18.02
N CYS A 76 -13.49 -2.85 -18.80
CA CYS A 76 -12.75 -4.08 -19.04
C CYS A 76 -12.21 -4.71 -17.75
N THR A 77 -12.06 -6.04 -17.73
CA THR A 77 -11.28 -6.74 -16.70
C THR A 77 -9.81 -6.73 -17.12
N PRO A 78 -8.94 -5.98 -16.43
CA PRO A 78 -7.55 -5.81 -16.82
C PRO A 78 -6.75 -7.09 -16.52
N ARG A 79 -5.71 -7.34 -17.31
CA ARG A 79 -4.85 -8.53 -17.20
C ARG A 79 -3.68 -8.24 -16.27
N LEU A 80 -3.34 -9.20 -15.39
CA LEU A 80 -2.10 -9.15 -14.60
C LEU A 80 -0.90 -9.05 -15.53
N LYS A 81 -0.11 -7.99 -15.38
CA LYS A 81 1.15 -7.81 -16.13
C LYS A 81 2.35 -8.23 -15.30
N GLU A 82 2.42 -7.78 -14.06
CA GLU A 82 3.62 -7.88 -13.23
C GLU A 82 3.26 -7.68 -11.75
N TYR A 83 3.85 -8.46 -10.86
CA TYR A 83 3.91 -8.12 -9.44
C TYR A 83 5.12 -7.24 -9.20
N LYS A 84 4.91 -6.07 -8.60
CA LYS A 84 5.95 -5.08 -8.34
C LYS A 84 6.24 -4.98 -6.85
N GLN A 85 7.43 -4.50 -6.56
CA GLN A 85 7.79 -4.04 -5.23
C GLN A 85 8.40 -2.64 -5.31
N ARG A 86 8.34 -1.91 -4.20
CA ARG A 86 9.16 -0.72 -3.98
C ARG A 86 9.50 -0.60 -2.50
N VAL A 87 10.65 -0.03 -2.21
CA VAL A 87 11.03 0.35 -0.85
C VAL A 87 10.30 1.63 -0.48
N VAL A 88 9.80 1.68 0.73
CA VAL A 88 9.11 2.83 1.32
C VAL A 88 9.81 3.20 2.59
N GLU A 89 9.99 4.51 2.78
CA GLU A 89 10.53 5.07 4.02
C GLU A 89 9.35 5.54 4.88
N GLU A 90 9.21 4.94 6.06
CA GLU A 90 8.39 5.45 7.14
C GLU A 90 9.21 6.36 8.07
N VAL A 91 8.59 6.84 9.16
CA VAL A 91 9.24 7.73 10.14
C VAL A 91 10.51 7.12 10.73
N ASP A 92 10.45 5.83 11.09
CA ASP A 92 11.50 5.13 11.83
C ASP A 92 11.92 3.79 11.17
N THR A 93 11.37 3.45 10.00
CA THR A 93 11.66 2.16 9.35
C THR A 93 11.57 2.23 7.83
N LYS A 94 12.19 1.27 7.15
CA LYS A 94 12.00 1.00 5.72
C LYS A 94 11.15 -0.25 5.57
N CYS A 95 10.21 -0.26 4.63
CA CYS A 95 9.40 -1.43 4.33
C CYS A 95 9.31 -1.70 2.83
N HIS A 96 9.15 -2.97 2.45
CA HIS A 96 8.80 -3.34 1.08
C HIS A 96 7.30 -3.22 0.91
N LEU A 97 6.85 -2.34 0.00
CA LEU A 97 5.48 -2.40 -0.50
C LEU A 97 5.42 -3.30 -1.73
N LEU A 98 4.65 -4.37 -1.63
CA LEU A 98 4.28 -5.22 -2.76
C LEU A 98 2.95 -4.77 -3.33
N TYR A 99 2.87 -4.66 -4.66
CA TYR A 99 1.67 -4.19 -5.35
C TYR A 99 1.58 -4.75 -6.77
N THR A 100 0.41 -4.66 -7.38
CA THR A 100 0.15 -5.27 -8.68
C THR A 100 0.13 -4.23 -9.80
N LYS A 101 0.76 -4.54 -10.93
CA LYS A 101 0.64 -3.81 -12.20
C LYS A 101 -0.25 -4.59 -13.15
N TYR A 102 -1.22 -3.90 -13.70
CA TYR A 102 -2.20 -4.41 -14.63
C TYR A 102 -2.07 -3.74 -16.00
N GLN A 103 -2.48 -4.49 -17.03
CA GLN A 103 -2.65 -4.00 -18.39
C GLN A 103 -4.13 -3.95 -18.72
N CYS A 104 -4.58 -2.79 -19.20
CA CYS A 104 -5.93 -2.65 -19.74
C CYS A 104 -6.07 -3.53 -20.99
N THR A 105 -7.19 -4.23 -21.09
CA THR A 105 -7.54 -5.15 -22.18
C THR A 105 -8.64 -4.59 -23.09
N GLY A 106 -9.09 -3.36 -22.82
CA GLY A 106 -10.00 -2.64 -23.71
C GLY A 106 -9.26 -1.95 -24.87
N GLU A 107 -9.92 -0.97 -25.48
CA GLU A 107 -9.37 -0.21 -26.62
C GLU A 107 -8.10 0.57 -26.25
N SER A 108 -8.04 1.06 -25.02
CA SER A 108 -6.83 1.69 -24.49
C SER A 108 -5.83 0.61 -24.05
N THR A 109 -4.65 0.52 -24.69
CA THR A 109 -3.60 -0.48 -24.35
C THR A 109 -2.73 -0.08 -23.15
N GLY A 110 -3.20 0.85 -22.32
CA GLY A 110 -2.46 1.42 -21.19
C GLY A 110 -2.19 0.43 -20.05
N CYS A 111 -1.14 0.70 -19.28
CA CYS A 111 -0.84 -0.01 -18.03
C CYS A 111 -1.08 0.90 -16.83
N PHE A 112 -1.51 0.34 -15.72
CA PHE A 112 -1.64 1.05 -14.44
C PHE A 112 -1.26 0.12 -13.29
N SER A 113 -1.07 0.68 -12.10
CA SER A 113 -0.79 -0.08 -10.88
C SER A 113 -1.84 0.20 -9.82
N THR A 114 -2.00 -0.73 -8.87
CA THR A 114 -2.93 -0.59 -7.74
C THR A 114 -2.55 0.55 -6.78
N VAL A 115 -1.35 1.12 -6.95
CA VAL A 115 -0.84 2.28 -6.20
C VAL A 115 -0.96 3.59 -6.99
N SER A 116 -1.45 3.55 -8.23
CA SER A 116 -1.58 4.75 -9.07
C SER A 116 -2.74 5.63 -8.57
N PRO A 117 -2.64 6.96 -8.67
CA PRO A 117 -3.70 7.87 -8.24
C PRO A 117 -5.06 7.54 -8.87
N ALA A 118 -5.08 7.26 -10.17
CA ALA A 118 -6.30 6.90 -10.90
C ALA A 118 -6.98 5.63 -10.36
N TYR A 119 -6.19 4.66 -9.85
CA TYR A 119 -6.74 3.45 -9.25
C TYR A 119 -7.28 3.73 -7.84
N LEU A 120 -6.51 4.44 -7.00
CA LEU A 120 -6.88 4.72 -5.61
C LEU A 120 -8.09 5.64 -5.50
N GLN A 121 -8.22 6.64 -6.36
CA GLN A 121 -9.31 7.61 -6.33
C GLN A 121 -10.67 7.01 -6.75
N ARG A 122 -10.68 5.82 -7.36
CA ARG A 122 -11.90 5.16 -7.80
C ARG A 122 -12.76 4.66 -6.64
N GLU A 123 -12.14 4.34 -5.49
CA GLU A 123 -12.84 3.89 -4.29
C GLU A 123 -12.28 4.59 -3.05
N PRO A 124 -13.07 5.40 -2.31
CA PRO A 124 -12.58 6.16 -1.15
C PRO A 124 -11.93 5.31 -0.06
N GLN A 125 -12.41 4.08 0.14
CA GLN A 125 -11.86 3.15 1.14
C GLN A 125 -10.40 2.78 0.83
N LEU A 126 -10.02 2.75 -0.45
CA LEU A 126 -8.64 2.45 -0.85
C LEU A 126 -7.70 3.56 -0.42
N VAL A 127 -8.11 4.82 -0.51
CA VAL A 127 -7.29 5.97 -0.08
C VAL A 127 -7.04 5.89 1.42
N VAL A 128 -8.09 5.69 2.23
CA VAL A 128 -7.99 5.67 3.70
C VAL A 128 -7.06 4.55 4.20
N HIS A 129 -7.09 3.38 3.56
CA HIS A 129 -6.26 2.24 3.93
C HIS A 129 -4.97 2.13 3.13
N PHE A 130 -4.69 3.08 2.23
CA PHE A 130 -3.47 3.05 1.44
C PHE A 130 -2.29 3.24 2.39
N PRO A 131 -1.28 2.34 2.38
CA PRO A 131 -0.15 2.41 3.31
C PRO A 131 0.62 3.74 3.29
N TYR A 132 0.43 4.59 2.27
CA TYR A 132 1.12 5.87 2.11
C TYR A 132 0.36 7.10 2.58
N VAL A 133 -0.91 6.98 3.00
CA VAL A 133 -1.54 8.11 3.71
C VAL A 133 -0.81 8.39 5.03
N LEU A 134 0.01 7.46 5.53
CA LEU A 134 0.70 7.56 6.81
C LEU A 134 2.23 7.65 6.71
N THR A 135 2.83 7.64 5.52
CA THR A 135 4.30 7.74 5.40
C THR A 135 4.74 9.16 5.08
N LYS A 136 5.74 9.62 5.84
CA LYS A 136 6.28 11.00 5.97
C LYS A 136 6.53 11.77 4.65
N LYS A 137 6.54 11.09 3.50
CA LYS A 137 6.88 11.67 2.19
C LYS A 137 5.68 12.21 1.39
N TYR A 138 4.44 11.99 1.82
CA TYR A 138 3.27 12.66 1.24
C TYR A 138 2.66 13.69 2.21
N GLY A 139 3.47 14.64 2.67
CA GLY A 139 3.03 16.02 2.96
C GLY A 139 1.73 16.24 3.75
N LEU A 140 1.25 15.31 4.56
CA LEU A 140 0.29 15.61 5.60
C LEU A 140 1.10 16.22 6.73
N SER A 141 0.90 17.52 6.98
CA SER A 141 1.63 18.21 8.03
C SER A 141 1.43 17.46 9.35
N LYS A 142 2.46 17.46 10.20
CA LYS A 142 2.36 16.93 11.57
C LYS A 142 1.11 17.48 12.27
N GLU A 143 0.77 18.74 12.02
CA GLU A 143 -0.44 19.41 12.52
C GLU A 143 -1.75 18.76 12.03
N LEU A 144 -1.82 18.28 10.78
CA LEU A 144 -3.00 17.57 10.28
C LEU A 144 -3.15 16.21 10.96
N MET A 145 -2.04 15.50 11.18
CA MET A 145 -2.04 14.22 11.88
C MET A 145 -2.41 14.39 13.36
N GLU A 146 -1.87 15.41 14.03
CA GLU A 146 -2.25 15.79 15.38
C GLU A 146 -3.73 16.20 15.45
N MET A 147 -4.23 16.97 14.49
CA MET A 147 -5.63 17.39 14.45
C MET A 147 -6.61 16.23 14.22
N VAL A 148 -6.24 15.22 13.42
CA VAL A 148 -7.02 14.00 13.25
C VAL A 148 -6.98 13.17 14.55
N HIS A 149 -5.81 13.02 15.15
CA HIS A 149 -5.64 12.32 16.43
C HIS A 149 -6.47 12.97 17.55
N GLU A 150 -6.38 14.29 17.71
CA GLU A 150 -7.21 15.06 18.65
C GLU A 150 -8.71 14.93 18.32
N GLY A 151 -9.08 14.88 17.04
CA GLY A 151 -10.48 14.67 16.62
C GLY A 151 -11.03 13.27 16.94
N VAL A 152 -10.17 12.25 16.99
CA VAL A 152 -10.54 10.87 17.35
C VAL A 152 -10.63 10.71 18.88
N ILE A 153 -9.79 11.41 19.64
CA ILE A 153 -9.72 11.31 21.11
C ILE A 153 -10.67 12.29 21.80
N SER A 154 -11.05 13.39 21.13
CA SER A 154 -11.94 14.41 21.67
C SER A 154 -13.41 13.92 21.75
N PRO A 155 -14.13 14.26 22.84
CA PRO A 155 -15.56 13.94 22.97
C PRO A 155 -16.46 14.65 21.93
N HIS A 156 -15.93 15.62 21.17
CA HIS A 156 -16.66 16.34 20.12
C HIS A 156 -16.40 15.81 18.69
N GLY A 157 -15.59 14.75 18.55
CA GLY A 157 -15.48 13.89 17.37
C GLY A 157 -14.89 14.50 16.08
N LEU A 158 -14.69 13.63 15.09
CA LEU A 158 -14.13 13.94 13.77
C LEU A 158 -14.91 15.02 12.99
N SER A 159 -16.21 15.21 13.27
CA SER A 159 -17.05 16.21 12.59
C SER A 159 -16.51 17.63 12.80
N ARG A 160 -16.08 17.96 14.01
CA ARG A 160 -15.56 19.30 14.34
C ARG A 160 -14.19 19.54 13.70
N THR A 161 -13.37 18.51 13.58
CA THR A 161 -12.11 18.54 12.84
C THR A 161 -12.33 18.76 11.35
N ILE A 162 -13.33 18.11 10.74
CA ILE A 162 -13.68 18.30 9.33
C ILE A 162 -14.19 19.73 9.08
N ASP A 163 -14.98 20.30 9.99
CA ASP A 163 -15.46 21.68 9.87
C ASP A 163 -14.35 22.71 10.00
N ASN A 164 -13.34 22.44 10.85
CA ASN A 164 -12.15 23.28 10.97
C ASN A 164 -11.29 23.21 9.69
N LEU A 165 -11.17 22.04 9.06
CA LEU A 165 -10.44 21.87 7.80
C LEU A 165 -11.14 22.59 6.65
N LYS A 166 -12.48 22.55 6.60
CA LYS A 166 -13.26 23.29 5.60
C LYS A 166 -13.12 24.81 5.72
N ARG A 167 -12.91 25.34 6.93
CA ARG A 167 -12.71 26.78 7.17
C ARG A 167 -11.30 27.29 6.85
N ARG A 168 -10.32 26.39 6.74
CA ARG A 168 -8.92 26.73 6.46
C ARG A 168 -8.56 26.67 4.97
N ARG A 169 -9.49 26.27 4.11
CA ARG A 169 -9.39 26.35 2.64
C ARG A 169 -10.09 27.61 2.14
#